data_AF-A0A2W5ZK25-F1
#
_entry.id   AF-A0A2W5ZK25-F1
#
_cell.length_a   1.000
_cell.length_b   1.000
_cell.length_c   1.000
_cell.angle_alpha   90.00
_cell.angle_beta   90.00
_cell.angle_gamma   90.00
#
_symmetry.space_group_name_H-M   'P 1'
#
loop_
_entity.id
_entity.type
_entity.pdbx_description
1 polymer ?
#
loop_
_entity_poly.entity_id
_entity_poly.type
_entity_poly.pdbx_seq_one_letter_code
_entity_poly.pdbx_strand_id
1 'polypeptide(L)'
;MIALVLGEATGWLVAALVAANISLPYLLRRRRLAPHGWSLPYLERMRPHYWIGVTIAGLSLVHAGVAMSGPMSRSPGYGAGLWVATGAMLVAGGQVMIGMRLRSLRGSERLRLRKTHYRVMAMLVVLGLLHVALNGALPQSISRIGGLA
;
A
#
# COMPACT_ATOMS: atom_id res chain seq x y z
N MET A 1 7.82 19.70 -14.00
CA MET A 1 7.68 20.08 -12.58
C MET A 1 6.39 19.54 -11.97
N ILE A 2 5.22 19.82 -12.54
CA ILE A 2 3.90 19.37 -12.02
C ILE A 2 3.81 17.84 -11.83
N ALA A 3 4.19 17.05 -12.84
CA ALA A 3 4.12 15.58 -12.77
C ALA A 3 4.99 14.97 -11.65
N LEU A 4 6.16 15.58 -11.37
CA LEU A 4 7.03 15.13 -10.28
C LEU A 4 6.38 15.36 -8.91
N VAL A 5 5.85 16.56 -8.69
CA VAL A 5 5.15 16.92 -7.43
C VAL A 5 3.91 16.05 -7.24
N LEU A 6 3.14 15.81 -8.31
CA LEU A 6 1.98 14.92 -8.25
C LEU A 6 2.38 13.46 -8.00
N GLY A 7 3.45 12.98 -8.61
CA GLY A 7 3.99 11.63 -8.37
C GLY A 7 4.39 11.44 -6.90
N GLU A 8 5.12 12.39 -6.33
CA GLU A 8 5.53 12.37 -4.93
C GLU A 8 4.31 12.45 -3.98
N ALA A 9 3.42 13.42 -4.20
CA ALA A 9 2.23 13.60 -3.37
C ALA A 9 1.31 12.36 -3.38
N THR A 10 1.09 11.77 -4.56
CA THR A 10 0.28 10.55 -4.68
C THR A 10 0.96 9.36 -4.02
N GLY A 11 2.29 9.24 -4.09
CA GLY A 11 3.04 8.18 -3.42
C GLY A 11 2.92 8.25 -1.89
N TRP A 12 3.10 9.44 -1.30
CA TRP A 12 2.93 9.65 0.14
C TRP A 12 1.49 9.44 0.60
N LEU A 13 0.51 9.87 -0.20
CA LEU A 13 -0.90 9.61 0.08
C LEU A 13 -1.20 8.11 0.11
N VAL A 14 -0.71 7.34 -0.86
CA VAL A 14 -0.86 5.88 -0.89
C VAL A 14 -0.20 5.26 0.34
N ALA A 15 1.01 5.67 0.70
CA ALA A 15 1.71 5.16 1.89
C ALA A 15 0.92 5.43 3.19
N ALA A 16 0.39 6.64 3.35
CA ALA A 16 -0.43 7.02 4.50
C ALA A 16 -1.73 6.20 4.57
N LEU A 17 -2.41 6.01 3.43
CA LEU A 17 -3.61 5.18 3.34
C LEU A 17 -3.31 3.73 3.68
N VAL A 18 -2.19 3.17 3.22
CA VAL A 18 -1.75 1.80 3.58
C VAL A 18 -1.57 1.68 5.10
N ALA A 19 -0.84 2.62 5.72
CA ALA A 19 -0.62 2.61 7.16
C ALA A 19 -1.93 2.70 7.96
N ALA A 20 -2.84 3.58 7.55
CA ALA A 20 -4.18 3.69 8.14
C ALA A 20 -4.98 2.41 7.96
N ASN A 21 -4.97 1.82 6.75
CA ASN A 21 -5.73 0.63 6.41
C ASN A 21 -5.28 -0.60 7.21
N ILE A 22 -3.96 -0.75 7.40
CA ILE A 22 -3.35 -1.80 8.22
C ILE A 22 -3.74 -1.63 9.68
N SER A 23 -3.75 -0.39 10.18
CA SER A 23 -4.03 -0.08 11.59
C SER A 23 -5.50 -0.29 11.96
N LEU A 24 -6.42 -0.01 11.03
CA LEU A 24 -7.87 -0.05 11.24
C LEU A 24 -8.39 -1.34 11.91
N PRO A 25 -8.08 -2.56 11.43
CA PRO A 25 -8.58 -3.79 12.07
C PRO A 25 -8.13 -3.94 13.53
N TYR A 26 -6.97 -3.41 13.92
CA TYR A 26 -6.46 -3.46 15.29
C TYR A 26 -7.16 -2.43 16.18
N LEU A 27 -7.36 -1.21 15.66
CA LEU A 27 -8.08 -0.14 16.37
C LEU A 27 -9.54 -0.52 16.61
N LEU A 28 -10.22 -1.06 15.59
CA LEU A 28 -11.62 -1.50 15.68
C LEU A 28 -11.80 -2.74 16.57
N ARG A 29 -10.79 -3.63 16.64
CA ARG A 29 -10.84 -4.81 17.52
C ARG A 29 -10.75 -4.45 19.00
N ARG A 30 -9.97 -3.42 19.36
CA ARG A 30 -9.72 -3.03 20.76
C ARG A 30 -10.89 -2.28 21.43
N ARG A 31 -12.06 -2.14 20.78
CA ARG A 31 -13.19 -1.30 21.24
C ARG A 31 -12.83 0.17 21.57
N ARG A 32 -11.58 0.62 21.33
CA ARG A 32 -11.14 2.01 21.62
C ARG A 32 -11.93 3.08 20.86
N LEU A 33 -12.51 2.70 19.72
CA LEU A 33 -13.34 3.55 18.87
C LEU A 33 -14.82 3.16 18.89
N ALA A 34 -15.24 2.23 19.76
CA ALA A 34 -16.64 1.89 19.92
C ALA A 34 -17.17 2.63 21.16
N PRO A 35 -17.93 3.74 21.00
CA PRO A 35 -18.65 4.34 22.10
C PRO A 35 -19.51 3.26 22.79
N HIS A 36 -19.70 3.37 24.10
CA HIS A 36 -20.66 2.52 24.81
C HIS A 36 -22.02 2.59 24.07
N GLY A 37 -22.51 1.46 23.56
CA GLY A 37 -23.80 1.37 22.85
C GLY A 37 -23.75 1.08 21.35
N TRP A 38 -22.58 1.02 20.70
CA TRP A 38 -22.51 0.60 19.29
C TRP A 38 -22.72 -0.91 19.11
N SER A 39 -23.93 -1.31 18.68
CA SER A 39 -24.35 -2.70 18.43
C SER A 39 -23.96 -3.25 17.05
N LEU A 40 -23.26 -2.47 16.21
CA LEU A 40 -22.97 -2.87 14.84
C LEU A 40 -22.08 -4.13 14.78
N PRO A 41 -22.43 -5.13 13.95
CA PRO A 41 -21.60 -6.30 13.70
C PRO A 41 -20.18 -5.89 13.29
N TYR A 42 -19.16 -6.63 13.77
CA TYR A 42 -17.75 -6.34 13.46
C TYR A 42 -17.47 -6.23 11.95
N LEU A 43 -18.20 -6.98 11.12
CA LEU A 43 -18.08 -6.91 9.66
C LEU A 43 -18.48 -5.56 9.07
N GLU A 44 -19.50 -4.90 9.63
CA GLU A 44 -19.93 -3.58 9.17
C GLU A 44 -18.94 -2.49 9.55
N ARG A 45 -18.33 -2.61 10.74
CA ARG A 45 -17.23 -1.70 11.15
C ARG A 45 -16.00 -1.81 10.25
N MET A 46 -15.81 -2.95 9.57
CA MET A 46 -14.73 -3.15 8.60
C MET A 46 -15.03 -2.56 7.21
N ARG A 47 -16.20 -1.96 6.96
CA ARG A 47 -16.52 -1.32 5.66
C ARG A 47 -15.45 -0.33 5.18
N PRO A 48 -14.91 0.58 6.02
CA PRO A 48 -13.87 1.50 5.57
C PRO A 48 -12.59 0.79 5.13
N HIS A 49 -12.19 -0.32 5.79
CA HIS A 49 -11.00 -1.08 5.40
C HIS A 49 -11.10 -1.63 3.96
N TYR A 50 -12.28 -2.10 3.57
CA TYR A 50 -12.49 -2.60 2.21
C TYR A 50 -12.43 -1.48 1.17
N TRP A 51 -13.11 -0.36 1.44
CA TRP A 51 -13.08 0.80 0.55
C TRP A 51 -11.69 1.36 0.39
N ILE A 52 -10.96 1.57 1.50
CA ILE A 52 -9.59 2.06 1.47
C ILE A 52 -8.68 1.09 0.70
N GLY A 53 -8.85 -0.22 0.85
CA GLY A 53 -8.10 -1.21 0.07
C GLY A 53 -8.28 -1.06 -1.45
N VAL A 54 -9.52 -0.87 -1.92
CA VAL A 54 -9.81 -0.62 -3.34
C VAL A 54 -9.24 0.73 -3.78
N THR A 55 -9.37 1.77 -2.95
CA THR A 55 -8.82 3.11 -3.22
C THR A 55 -7.30 3.07 -3.33
N ILE A 56 -6.59 2.34 -2.47
CA ILE A 56 -5.13 2.16 -2.54
C ILE A 56 -4.75 1.53 -3.88
N ALA A 57 -5.44 0.48 -4.32
CA ALA A 57 -5.14 -0.18 -5.59
C ALA A 57 -5.33 0.77 -6.79
N GLY A 58 -6.45 1.52 -6.82
CA GLY A 58 -6.70 2.53 -7.86
C GLY A 58 -5.69 3.67 -7.85
N LEU A 59 -5.39 4.24 -6.67
CA LEU A 59 -4.38 5.30 -6.54
C LEU A 59 -2.97 4.82 -6.88
N SER A 60 -2.65 3.54 -6.65
CA SER A 60 -1.36 2.97 -7.05
C SER A 60 -1.20 2.95 -8.58
N LEU A 61 -2.27 2.68 -9.32
CA LEU A 61 -2.26 2.78 -10.79
C LEU A 61 -2.07 4.22 -11.26
N VAL A 62 -2.78 5.17 -10.65
CA VAL A 62 -2.63 6.61 -10.95
C VAL A 62 -1.20 7.06 -10.65
N HIS A 63 -0.67 6.69 -9.49
CA HIS A 63 0.70 6.98 -9.09
C HIS A 63 1.71 6.44 -10.11
N ALA A 64 1.57 5.18 -10.53
CA ALA A 64 2.43 4.59 -11.55
C ALA A 64 2.35 5.34 -12.88
N GLY A 65 1.14 5.67 -13.35
CA GLY A 65 0.95 6.44 -14.60
C GLY A 65 1.60 7.82 -14.55
N VAL A 66 1.44 8.55 -13.44
CA VAL A 66 2.08 9.86 -13.25
C VAL A 66 3.60 9.72 -13.17
N ALA A 67 4.11 8.76 -12.41
CA ALA A 67 5.55 8.52 -12.26
C ALA A 67 6.21 8.15 -13.59
N MET A 68 5.53 7.39 -14.46
CA MET A 68 6.02 7.00 -15.78
C MET A 68 5.89 8.10 -16.86
N SER A 69 5.13 9.16 -16.60
CA SER A 69 4.97 10.29 -17.54
C SER A 69 6.16 11.25 -17.56
N GLY A 70 7.06 11.15 -16.58
CA GLY A 70 8.24 11.99 -16.46
C GLY A 70 9.51 11.40 -17.09
N PRO A 71 10.62 12.16 -17.07
CA PRO A 71 11.92 11.65 -17.49
C PRO A 71 12.36 10.47 -16.61
N MET A 72 12.86 9.41 -17.24
CA MET A 72 13.38 8.25 -16.52
C MET A 72 14.67 8.61 -15.74
N SER A 73 14.77 8.15 -14.50
CA SER A 73 16.00 8.27 -13.72
C SER A 73 17.10 7.40 -14.32
N ARG A 74 18.34 7.91 -14.32
CA ARG A 74 19.54 7.15 -14.71
C ARG A 74 20.21 6.43 -13.52
N SER A 75 19.61 6.47 -12.34
CA SER A 75 20.17 5.80 -11.16
C SER A 75 20.19 4.28 -11.36
N PRO A 76 21.28 3.58 -10.99
CA PRO A 76 21.41 2.12 -11.17
C PRO A 76 20.26 1.29 -10.57
N GLY A 77 19.64 1.78 -9.49
CA GLY A 77 18.51 1.13 -8.81
C GLY A 77 17.13 1.34 -9.46
N TYR A 78 17.02 2.22 -10.46
CA TYR A 78 15.71 2.66 -10.98
C TYR A 78 14.89 1.50 -11.58
N GLY A 79 15.53 0.70 -12.44
CA GLY A 79 14.88 -0.44 -13.09
C GLY A 79 14.44 -1.51 -12.08
N ALA A 80 15.28 -1.82 -11.09
CA ALA A 80 14.91 -2.73 -10.00
C ALA A 80 13.72 -2.19 -9.20
N GLY A 81 13.73 -0.90 -8.85
CA GLY A 81 12.64 -0.25 -8.13
C GLY A 81 11.32 -0.26 -8.90
N LEU A 82 11.35 -0.18 -10.23
CA LEU A 82 10.15 -0.34 -11.07
C LEU A 82 9.58 -1.76 -10.98
N TRP A 83 10.42 -2.80 -11.11
CA TRP A 83 9.97 -4.19 -10.98
C TRP A 83 9.40 -4.50 -9.59
N VAL A 84 10.02 -3.96 -8.54
CA VAL A 84 9.49 -4.06 -7.17
C VAL A 84 8.11 -3.40 -7.07
N ALA A 85 7.92 -2.20 -7.63
CA ALA A 85 6.61 -1.53 -7.65
C ALA A 85 5.56 -2.32 -8.43
N THR A 86 5.90 -2.86 -9.60
CA THR A 86 4.99 -3.70 -10.38
C THR A 86 4.55 -4.93 -9.58
N GLY A 87 5.49 -5.61 -8.93
CA GLY A 87 5.19 -6.71 -8.02
C GLY A 87 4.28 -6.29 -6.86
N ALA A 88 4.56 -5.13 -6.24
CA ALA A 88 3.74 -4.57 -5.16
C ALA A 88 2.30 -4.29 -5.63
N MET A 89 2.12 -3.74 -6.83
CA MET A 89 0.79 -3.48 -7.41
C MET A 89 0.00 -4.77 -7.63
N LEU A 90 0.64 -5.81 -8.18
CA LEU A 90 0.00 -7.13 -8.35
C LEU A 90 -0.40 -7.73 -7.00
N VAL A 91 0.49 -7.63 -6.00
CA VAL A 91 0.23 -8.06 -4.63
C VAL A 91 -0.93 -7.27 -4.00
N ALA A 92 -1.01 -5.96 -4.24
CA ALA A 92 -2.10 -5.10 -3.77
C ALA A 92 -3.45 -5.49 -4.40
N GLY A 93 -3.48 -5.76 -5.71
CA GLY A 93 -4.67 -6.30 -6.38
C GLY A 93 -5.10 -7.65 -5.77
N GLY A 94 -4.15 -8.57 -5.57
CA GLY A 94 -4.39 -9.84 -4.89
C GLY A 94 -4.91 -9.67 -3.45
N GLN A 95 -4.40 -8.69 -2.71
CA GLN A 95 -4.87 -8.33 -1.37
C GLN A 95 -6.34 -7.94 -1.35
N VAL A 96 -6.78 -7.13 -2.31
CA VAL A 96 -8.20 -6.74 -2.47
C VAL A 96 -9.06 -7.98 -2.75
N MET A 97 -8.65 -8.85 -3.67
CA MET A 97 -9.37 -10.09 -3.98
C MET A 97 -9.50 -11.02 -2.77
N ILE A 98 -8.41 -11.22 -2.01
CA ILE A 98 -8.42 -12.01 -0.78
C ILE A 98 -9.36 -11.39 0.27
N GLY A 99 -9.30 -10.06 0.44
CA GLY A 99 -10.16 -9.32 1.37
C GLY A 99 -11.65 -9.46 1.04
N MET A 100 -12.00 -9.41 -0.25
CA MET A 100 -13.38 -9.64 -0.71
C MET A 100 -13.83 -11.08 -0.45
N ARG A 101 -13.00 -12.08 -0.77
CA ARG A 101 -13.30 -13.51 -0.53
C ARG A 101 -13.49 -13.83 0.96
N LEU A 102 -12.76 -13.15 1.86
CA LEU A 102 -12.94 -13.31 3.30
C LEU A 102 -14.35 -12.96 3.81
N ARG A 103 -15.15 -12.22 3.04
CA ARG A 103 -16.53 -11.85 3.40
C ARG A 103 -17.51 -13.01 3.26
N SER A 104 -17.28 -13.92 2.31
CA SER A 104 -18.18 -15.05 2.06
C SER A 104 -17.79 -16.32 2.82
N LEU A 105 -16.53 -16.46 3.21
CA LEU A 105 -16.04 -17.65 3.92
C LEU A 105 -16.44 -17.66 5.40
N ARG A 106 -16.60 -18.86 5.95
CA ARG A 106 -16.84 -19.14 7.38
C ARG A 106 -15.86 -20.19 7.90
N GLY A 107 -15.83 -20.40 9.23
CA GLY A 107 -15.06 -21.48 9.86
C GLY A 107 -13.54 -21.46 9.63
N SER A 108 -12.95 -22.65 9.51
CA SER A 108 -11.49 -22.87 9.42
C SER A 108 -10.87 -22.32 8.13
N GLU A 109 -11.61 -22.35 7.02
CA GLU A 109 -11.17 -21.77 5.74
C GLU A 109 -10.96 -20.26 5.84
N ARG A 110 -11.90 -19.56 6.49
CA ARG A 110 -11.79 -18.13 6.74
C ARG A 110 -10.55 -17.81 7.58
N LEU A 111 -10.26 -18.63 8.60
CA LEU A 111 -9.07 -18.45 9.44
C LEU A 111 -7.77 -18.63 8.64
N ARG A 112 -7.70 -19.67 7.79
CA ARG A 112 -6.54 -19.90 6.91
C ARG A 112 -6.35 -18.73 5.96
N LEU A 113 -7.40 -18.31 5.26
CA LEU A 113 -7.32 -17.19 4.31
C LEU A 113 -6.98 -15.87 5.02
N ARG A 114 -7.41 -15.66 6.27
CA ARG A 114 -7.06 -14.48 7.06
C ARG A 114 -5.56 -14.44 7.39
N LYS A 115 -4.96 -15.58 7.74
CA LYS A 115 -3.50 -15.67 7.95
C LYS A 115 -2.75 -15.35 6.67
N THR A 116 -3.19 -15.88 5.53
CA THR A 116 -2.61 -15.55 4.22
C THR A 116 -2.75 -14.06 3.92
N HIS A 117 -3.92 -13.48 4.15
CA HIS A 117 -4.17 -12.05 3.97
C HIS A 117 -3.16 -11.21 4.76
N TYR A 118 -2.95 -11.50 6.06
CA TYR A 118 -1.96 -10.81 6.88
C TYR A 118 -0.52 -10.97 6.38
N ARG A 119 -0.12 -12.18 5.96
CA ARG A 119 1.23 -12.42 5.42
C ARG A 119 1.49 -11.61 4.16
N VAL A 120 0.53 -11.60 3.24
CA VAL A 120 0.63 -10.87 1.98
C VAL A 120 0.55 -9.35 2.22
N MET A 121 -0.18 -8.89 3.24
CA MET A 121 -0.17 -7.48 3.66
C MET A 121 1.21 -7.06 4.20
N ALA A 122 1.88 -7.92 4.99
CA ALA A 122 3.24 -7.65 5.45
C ALA A 122 4.24 -7.64 4.28
N MET A 123 4.10 -8.55 3.33
CA MET A 123 4.89 -8.55 2.09
C MET A 123 4.70 -7.25 1.31
N LEU A 124 3.48 -6.73 1.20
CA LEU A 124 3.19 -5.45 0.53
C LEU A 124 3.94 -4.28 1.19
N VAL A 125 4.00 -4.25 2.53
CA VAL A 125 4.78 -3.23 3.26
C VAL A 125 6.26 -3.32 2.92
N VAL A 126 6.83 -4.53 2.93
CA VAL A 126 8.25 -4.74 2.60
C VAL A 126 8.55 -4.29 1.17
N LEU A 127 7.70 -4.66 0.20
CA LEU A 127 7.86 -4.24 -1.19
C LEU A 127 7.73 -2.72 -1.36
N GLY A 128 6.78 -2.09 -0.67
CA GLY A 128 6.62 -0.64 -0.68
C GLY A 128 7.85 0.09 -0.14
N LEU A 129 8.39 -0.37 1.00
CA LEU A 129 9.62 0.18 1.58
C LEU A 129 10.82 -0.01 0.65
N LEU A 130 10.96 -1.20 0.04
CA LEU A 130 12.03 -1.49 -0.90
C LEU A 130 11.93 -0.60 -2.16
N HIS A 131 10.72 -0.40 -2.69
CA HIS A 131 10.50 0.52 -3.81
C HIS A 131 10.91 1.96 -3.45
N VAL A 132 10.50 2.45 -2.28
CA VAL A 132 10.89 3.78 -1.80
C VAL A 132 12.41 3.87 -1.59
N ALA A 133 13.06 2.82 -1.11
CA ALA A 133 14.51 2.80 -0.93
C ALA A 133 15.28 2.84 -2.26
N LEU A 134 14.77 2.16 -3.30
CA LEU A 134 15.41 2.09 -4.62
C LEU A 134 15.15 3.33 -5.49
N ASN A 135 13.97 3.95 -5.35
CA ASN A 135 13.51 5.03 -6.23
C ASN A 135 13.28 6.39 -5.52
N GLY A 136 13.43 6.44 -4.19
CA GLY A 136 13.20 7.65 -3.39
C GLY A 136 14.32 8.70 -3.50
N ALA A 137 14.12 9.84 -2.83
CA ALA A 137 15.02 10.99 -2.88
C ALA A 137 16.39 10.74 -2.20
N LEU A 138 16.51 9.76 -1.31
CA LEU A 138 17.74 9.43 -0.57
C LEU A 138 18.89 8.97 -1.50
N PRO A 139 18.69 7.98 -2.40
CA PRO A 139 19.68 7.66 -3.43
C PRO A 139 20.03 8.85 -4.33
N GLN A 140 19.06 9.69 -4.69
CA GLN A 140 19.29 10.82 -5.58
C GLN A 140 20.12 11.94 -4.92
N SER A 141 19.87 12.24 -3.65
CA SER A 141 20.65 13.23 -2.89
C SER A 141 22.11 12.77 -2.66
N ILE A 142 22.34 11.49 -2.39
CA ILE A 142 23.69 10.92 -2.25
C ILE A 142 24.45 10.97 -3.59
N SER A 143 23.79 10.60 -4.70
CA SER A 143 24.42 10.66 -6.04
C SER A 143 24.80 12.09 -6.48
N ARG A 144 24.03 13.11 -6.06
CA ARG A 144 24.37 14.52 -6.33
C ARG A 144 25.55 15.03 -5.52
N ILE A 145 25.77 14.50 -4.31
CA ILE A 145 26.90 14.87 -3.46
C ILE A 145 28.19 14.17 -3.92
N GLY A 146 28.10 12.92 -4.38
CA GLY A 146 29.25 12.16 -4.87
C GLY A 146 29.72 12.48 -6.30
N GLY A 147 28.93 13.21 -7.09
CA GLY A 147 29.22 13.57 -8.49
C GLY A 147 29.94 14.90 -8.71
N LEU A 148 30.52 15.50 -7.65
CA LEU A 148 31.34 16.71 -7.71
C LEU A 148 32.86 16.42 -7.69
N ALA A 149 33.28 15.21 -8.11
CA ALA A 149 34.68 14.82 -8.25
C ALA A 149 34.99 14.44 -9.70
#